data_AF-A0A0F4VEU1-F1
#
_entry.id   AF-A0A0F4VEU1-F1
#
_cell.length_a   1.000
_cell.length_b   1.000
_cell.length_c   1.000
_cell.angle_alpha   90.00
_cell.angle_beta   90.00
_cell.angle_gamma   90.00
#
_symmetry.space_group_name_H-M   'P 1'
#
loop_
_entity.id
_entity.type
_entity.pdbx_description
1 polymer ?
#
loop_
_entity_poly.entity_id
_entity_poly.type
_entity_poly.pdbx_seq_one_letter_code
_entity_poly.pdbx_strand_id
1 'polypeptide(L)' 'MGLGAICAEDGSSFRDVKEKYGDLSLFPNANSQRCEYACDFAEFLSSYICEVCGQAGKSREGGWIKTLCDRHAVLK' A
#
# COMPACT_ATOMS: atom_id res chain seq x y z
N MET A 1 0.80 -3.43 15.73
CA MET A 1 2.18 -3.08 15.35
C MET A 1 2.14 -2.72 13.87
N GLY A 2 2.24 -1.43 13.53
CA GLY A 2 2.10 -0.95 12.14
C GLY A 2 3.45 -0.76 11.47
N LEU A 3 3.47 -0.61 10.14
CA LEU A 3 4.69 -0.38 9.34
C LEU A 3 5.57 0.76 9.89
N GLY A 4 4.93 1.81 10.43
CA GLY A 4 5.63 2.94 11.05
C GLY A 4 6.40 2.60 12.32
N ALA A 5 6.02 1.54 13.05
CA ALA A 5 6.77 1.08 14.22
C ALA A 5 8.06 0.38 13.78
N ILE A 6 7.98 -0.50 12.77
CA ILE A 6 9.13 -1.22 12.22
C ILE A 6 10.19 -0.23 11.74
N CYS A 7 9.75 0.84 11.06
CA CYS A 7 10.69 1.85 10.58
C CYS A 7 11.20 2.82 11.65
N ALA A 8 10.39 3.15 12.64
CA ALA A 8 10.86 3.95 13.77
C ALA A 8 11.89 3.20 14.64
N GLU A 9 11.76 1.88 14.80
CA GLU A 9 12.71 1.05 15.55
C GLU A 9 14.11 1.03 14.91
N ASP A 10 14.16 1.01 13.57
CA ASP A 10 15.40 1.05 12.79
C ASP A 10 15.93 2.49 12.57
N GLY A 11 15.28 3.52 13.14
CA GLY A 11 15.66 4.92 12.97
C GLY A 11 15.38 5.48 11.56
N SER A 12 14.55 4.79 10.78
CA SER A 12 14.13 5.17 9.44
C SER A 12 12.89 6.07 9.50
N SER A 13 12.82 7.11 8.66
CA SER A 13 11.65 7.99 8.52
C SER A 13 11.02 7.84 7.13
N PHE A 14 9.76 8.22 6.94
CA PHE A 14 9.16 8.27 5.60
C PHE A 14 9.36 9.65 4.98
N ARG A 15 9.86 9.72 3.74
CA ARG A 15 9.90 10.99 2.98
C ARG A 15 8.53 11.33 2.45
N ASP A 16 7.88 10.34 1.85
CA ASP A 16 6.65 10.54 1.11
C ASP A 16 5.85 9.24 1.05
N VAL A 17 4.53 9.39 1.04
CA VAL A 17 3.55 8.32 0.94
C VAL A 17 2.56 8.76 -0.13
N LYS A 18 2.50 8.04 -1.23
CA LYS A 18 1.62 8.34 -2.36
C LYS A 18 0.74 7.15 -2.69
N GLU A 19 -0.42 7.42 -3.28
CA GLU A 19 -1.15 6.41 -4.04
C GLU A 19 -0.81 6.61 -5.53
N LYS A 20 -0.45 5.55 -6.23
CA LYS A 20 -0.13 5.58 -7.65
C LYS A 20 -0.74 4.36 -8.34
N TYR A 21 -1.59 4.60 -9.34
CA TYR A 21 -2.25 3.54 -10.13
C TYR A 21 -3.03 2.51 -9.29
N GLY A 22 -3.66 2.93 -8.18
CA GLY A 22 -4.44 2.01 -7.32
C GLY A 22 -3.58 1.14 -6.39
N ASP A 23 -2.29 1.45 -6.29
CA ASP A 23 -1.33 0.83 -5.39
C ASP A 23 -0.71 1.91 -4.48
N LEU A 24 -0.30 1.50 -3.28
CA LEU A 24 0.39 2.34 -2.32
C LEU A 24 1.86 2.42 -2.73
N SER A 25 2.42 3.61 -2.82
CA SER A 25 3.86 3.81 -3.04
C SER A 25 4.49 4.47 -1.82
N LEU A 26 5.48 3.79 -1.23
CA LEU A 26 6.15 4.22 -0.01
C LEU A 26 7.60 4.60 -0.30
N PHE A 27 7.99 5.82 0.10
CA PHE A 27 9.38 6.28 -0.04
C PHE A 27 10.02 6.46 1.34
N PRO A 28 10.56 5.40 1.94
CA PRO A 28 11.29 5.52 3.19
C PRO A 28 12.68 6.17 2.98
N ASN A 29 13.11 7.00 3.94
CA ASN A 29 14.52 7.26 4.24
C ASN A 29 15.12 6.02 4.92
N ALA A 30 15.01 4.85 4.30
CA ALA A 30 15.51 3.63 4.90
C ALA A 30 17.04 3.60 4.79
N ASN A 31 17.69 3.47 5.95
CA ASN A 31 19.06 2.99 6.07
C ASN A 31 19.10 1.50 6.47
N SER A 32 17.93 0.85 6.52
CA SER A 32 17.75 -0.53 6.97
C SER A 32 16.94 -1.37 5.98
N GLN A 33 17.42 -2.57 5.70
CA GLN A 33 16.80 -3.56 4.82
C GLN A 33 15.42 -4.02 5.33
N ARG A 34 15.22 -4.01 6.66
CA ARG A 34 13.94 -4.43 7.26
C ARG A 34 12.79 -3.50 6.88
N CYS A 35 13.06 -2.19 6.85
CA CYS A 35 12.11 -1.20 6.37
C CYS A 35 11.78 -1.37 4.90
N GLU A 36 12.80 -1.62 4.08
CA GLU A 36 12.64 -1.81 2.65
C GLU A 36 11.70 -2.99 2.38
N TYR A 37 11.96 -4.14 2.99
CA TYR A 37 11.07 -5.30 2.86
C TYR A 37 9.66 -5.06 3.41
N ALA A 38 9.52 -4.28 4.48
CA ALA A 38 8.20 -3.94 5.02
C ALA A 38 7.42 -3.02 4.07
N CYS A 39 8.09 -2.05 3.43
CA CYS A 39 7.50 -1.23 2.39
C CYS A 39 7.08 -2.08 1.20
N ASP A 40 7.99 -2.88 0.62
CA ASP A 40 7.69 -3.79 -0.50
C ASP A 40 6.45 -4.66 -0.21
N PHE A 41 6.38 -5.20 1.01
CA PHE A 41 5.24 -6.02 1.42
C PHE A 41 3.93 -5.21 1.50
N ALA A 42 3.98 -3.97 1.98
CA ALA A 42 2.82 -3.09 2.07
C ALA A 42 2.34 -2.61 0.69
N GLU A 43 3.26 -2.25 -0.21
CA GLU A 43 2.96 -1.91 -1.61
C GLU A 43 2.29 -3.11 -2.28
N PHE A 44 2.91 -4.30 -2.20
CA PHE A 44 2.35 -5.54 -2.74
C PHE A 44 0.95 -5.84 -2.22
N LEU A 45 0.73 -5.74 -0.90
CA LEU A 45 -0.58 -6.01 -0.31
C LEU A 45 -1.64 -5.02 -0.77
N SER A 46 -1.29 -3.75 -0.99
CA SER A 46 -2.23 -2.72 -1.40
C SER A 46 -2.91 -3.04 -2.74
N SER A 47 -2.18 -3.68 -3.67
CA SER A 47 -2.68 -4.19 -4.95
C SER A 47 -3.76 -5.27 -4.85
N TYR A 48 -3.91 -5.90 -3.67
CA TYR A 48 -4.87 -6.97 -3.42
C TYR A 48 -5.87 -6.65 -2.32
N ILE A 49 -5.85 -5.43 -1.77
CA ILE A 49 -6.75 -5.02 -0.69
C ILE A 49 -7.70 -3.95 -1.22
N CYS A 50 -8.98 -4.15 -1.00
CA CYS A 50 -10.01 -3.19 -1.37
C CYS A 50 -9.83 -1.90 -0.57
N GLU A 51 -9.65 -0.79 -1.28
CA GLU A 51 -9.45 0.54 -0.68
C GLU A 51 -10.65 1.04 0.16
N VAL A 52 -11.84 0.46 -0.05
CA VAL A 52 -13.09 0.87 0.63
C VAL A 52 -13.34 0.08 1.91
N CYS A 53 -13.09 -1.24 1.89
CA CYS A 53 -13.47 -2.13 3.00
C CYS A 53 -12.34 -2.98 3.58
N GLY A 54 -11.14 -2.94 3.01
CA GLY A 54 -10.00 -3.72 3.48
C GLY A 54 -10.07 -5.24 3.20
N GLN A 55 -11.10 -5.71 2.49
CA GLN A 55 -11.19 -7.12 2.07
C GLN A 55 -10.36 -7.39 0.81
N ALA A 56 -10.11 -8.67 0.51
CA ALA A 56 -9.45 -9.06 -0.73
C ALA A 56 -10.13 -8.42 -1.95
N GLY A 57 -9.34 -7.69 -2.73
CA GLY A 57 -9.73 -6.99 -3.93
C GLY A 57 -8.82 -7.36 -5.09
N LYS A 58 -9.13 -6.80 -6.26
CA LYS A 58 -8.27 -6.89 -7.44
C LYS A 58 -8.20 -5.52 -8.09
N SER A 59 -7.05 -5.25 -8.70
CA SER A 59 -6.85 -4.08 -9.54
C SER A 59 -7.83 -4.13 -10.71
N ARG A 60 -8.62 -3.07 -10.86
CA ARG A 60 -9.62 -2.94 -11.92
C ARG A 60 -9.18 -1.84 -12.89
N GLU A 61 -9.11 -2.20 -14.16
CA GLU A 61 -8.84 -1.27 -15.25
C GLU A 61 -10.14 -0.55 -15.65
N GLY A 62 -10.09 0.78 -15.77
CA GLY A 62 -11.28 1.60 -16.05
C GLY A 62 -11.10 3.06 -15.69
N GLY A 63 -10.30 3.80 -16.46
CA GLY A 63 -9.92 5.17 -16.15
C GLY A 63 -8.88 5.23 -15.04
N TRP A 64 -9.27 5.68 -13.84
CA TRP A 64 -8.40 5.66 -12.67
C TRP A 64 -8.33 4.23 -12.11
N ILE A 65 -7.14 3.62 -12.20
CA ILE A 65 -6.88 2.27 -11.67
C ILE A 65 -7.10 2.29 -10.16
N LYS A 66 -7.93 1.37 -9.67
CA LYS A 66 -8.25 1.21 -8.25
C LYS A 66 -8.32 -0.26 -7.89
N THR A 67 -7.97 -0.58 -6.65
CA THR A 67 -8.05 -1.94 -6.11
C THR A 67 -9.34 -2.09 -5.32
N LEU A 68 -10.29 -2.84 -5.89
CA LEU A 68 -11.64 -2.98 -5.34
C LEU A 68 -12.08 -4.45 -5.30
N CYS A 69 -12.81 -4.82 -4.25
CA CYS A 69 -13.52 -6.09 -4.22
C CYS A 69 -14.73 -6.07 -5.15
N ASP A 70 -15.23 -7.25 -5.55
CA ASP A 70 -16.36 -7.34 -6.48
C ASP A 70 -17.58 -6.54 -6.01
N ARG A 71 -17.84 -6.45 -4.70
CA ARG A 71 -18.93 -5.65 -4.12
C ARG A 71 -18.81 -4.14 -4.40
N HIS A 72 -17.62 -3.58 -4.23
CA HIS A 72 -17.37 -2.14 -4.45
C HIS A 72 -17.03 -1.80 -5.90
N ALA A 73 -16.71 -2.80 -6.72
CA ALA A 73 -16.53 -2.61 -8.15
C ALA A 73 -17.85 -2.30 -8.88
N VAL A 74 -19.00 -2.81 -8.40
CA VAL A 74 -20.32 -2.58 -9.02
C VAL A 74 -20.96 -1.24 -8.62
N LEU A 75 -20.48 -0.62 -7.54
CA LEU A 75 -21.00 0.65 -7.01
C LEU A 75 -20.38 1.89 -7.68
N LYS A 76 -19.57 1.69 -8.72
CA LYS A 76 -18.90 2.75 -9.47
C LYS A 76 -19.63 3.09 -10.75
#